data_AF-A0A963NRJ4-F1
#
_entry.id   AF-A0A963NRJ4-F1
#
_cell.length_a   1.000
_cell.length_b   1.000
_cell.length_c   1.000
_cell.angle_alpha   90.00
_cell.angle_beta   90.00
_cell.angle_gamma   90.00
#
_symmetry.space_group_name_H-M   'P 1'
#
loop_
_entity.id
_entity.type
_entity.pdbx_description
1 polymer ?
#
loop_
_entity_poly.entity_id
_entity_poly.type
_entity_poly.pdbx_seq_one_letter_code
_entity_poly.pdbx_strand_id
1 'polypeptide(L)'
;MTGLQKGAIGTLLTGALLGIVLVGVVFGGEAALSTDEFCTSCHSMTYPQDELKESTHYGALGANPGCKHCHIPQGFKNFHLAVYTHVVDGARELWLELVNDYSTLEKFNERRLIMAHDARMNLKKWDSVTCRDCHRNPDPPGDDAQAAHKRMETHGATCIDCHQNLVHEEAPMTDLDASKAQGKLVLKADDWDDWEEDDDDDDDDDWDDD
;
A
#
# COMPACT_ATOMS: atom_id res chain seq x y z
N MET A 1 -33.59 35.13 28.02
CA MET A 1 -33.48 33.92 27.17
C MET A 1 -34.76 33.12 27.29
N THR A 2 -35.47 32.90 26.18
CA THR A 2 -36.68 32.05 26.16
C THR A 2 -36.32 30.58 26.42
N GLY A 3 -37.28 29.76 26.86
CA GLY A 3 -37.06 28.32 27.05
C GLY A 3 -36.55 27.62 25.78
N LEU A 4 -36.98 28.11 24.61
CA LEU A 4 -36.51 27.67 23.30
C LEU A 4 -35.02 27.98 23.07
N GLN A 5 -34.53 29.15 23.49
CA GLN A 5 -33.11 29.51 23.40
C GLN A 5 -32.23 28.67 24.34
N LYS A 6 -32.72 28.31 25.53
CA LYS A 6 -31.99 27.43 26.46
C LYS A 6 -31.90 25.99 25.94
N GLY A 7 -32.97 25.48 25.33
CA GLY A 7 -32.96 24.17 24.66
C GLY A 7 -32.00 24.11 23.48
N ALA A 8 -32.02 25.13 22.62
CA ALA A 8 -31.12 25.21 21.45
C ALA A 8 -29.64 25.26 21.84
N ILE A 9 -29.27 26.04 22.86
CA ILE A 9 -27.90 26.11 23.36
C ILE A 9 -27.48 24.78 23.99
N GLY A 10 -28.35 24.13 24.76
CA GLY A 10 -28.09 22.80 25.31
C GLY A 10 -27.77 21.77 24.23
N THR A 11 -28.60 21.70 23.17
CA THR A 11 -28.38 20.78 22.04
C THR A 11 -27.08 21.08 21.30
N LEU A 12 -26.75 22.35 21.04
CA LEU A 12 -25.51 22.73 20.38
C LEU A 12 -24.28 22.38 21.22
N LEU A 13 -24.32 22.60 22.53
CA LEU A 13 -23.21 22.24 23.42
C LEU A 13 -23.01 20.72 23.48
N THR A 14 -24.10 19.95 23.59
CA THR A 14 -24.01 18.49 23.55
C THR A 14 -23.47 17.99 22.21
N GLY A 15 -23.95 18.55 21.09
CA GLY A 15 -23.44 18.21 19.76
C GLY A 15 -21.97 18.54 19.58
N ALA A 16 -21.52 19.70 20.05
CA ALA A 16 -20.10 20.09 20.02
C ALA A 16 -19.22 19.15 20.85
N LEU A 17 -19.66 18.79 22.06
CA LEU A 17 -18.95 17.83 22.91
C LEU A 17 -18.84 16.45 22.25
N LEU A 18 -19.93 15.94 21.68
CA LEU A 18 -19.92 14.68 20.94
C LEU A 18 -18.98 14.75 19.73
N GLY A 19 -18.97 15.86 19.00
CA GLY A 19 -18.08 16.08 17.87
C GLY A 19 -16.60 16.05 18.29
N ILE A 20 -16.24 16.73 19.39
CA ILE A 20 -14.87 16.72 19.91
C ILE A 20 -14.45 15.31 20.33
N VAL A 21 -15.32 14.58 21.03
CA VAL A 21 -15.05 13.20 21.44
C VAL A 21 -14.84 12.31 20.22
N LEU A 22 -15.71 12.41 19.20
CA LEU A 22 -15.61 11.61 17.99
C LEU A 22 -14.29 11.87 17.24
N VAL A 23 -13.90 13.14 17.08
CA VAL A 23 -12.62 13.51 16.48
C VAL A 23 -11.46 12.92 17.29
N GLY A 24 -11.50 13.05 18.63
CA GLY A 24 -10.48 12.46 19.50
C GLY A 24 -10.36 10.95 19.35
N VAL A 25 -11.49 10.23 19.28
CA VAL A 25 -11.51 8.77 19.07
C VAL A 25 -10.95 8.38 17.72
N VAL A 26 -11.34 9.08 16.65
CA VAL A 26 -10.92 8.73 15.28
C VAL A 26 -9.42 8.98 15.07
N PHE A 27 -8.92 10.16 15.45
CA PHE A 27 -7.49 10.47 15.32
C PHE A 27 -6.63 9.71 16.33
N GLY A 28 -7.12 9.50 17.55
CA GLY A 28 -6.44 8.69 18.56
C GLY A 28 -6.37 7.21 18.16
N GLY A 29 -7.46 6.69 17.57
CA GLY A 29 -7.51 5.34 17.01
C GLY A 29 -6.51 5.16 15.88
N GLU A 30 -6.49 6.06 14.89
CA GLU A 30 -5.48 6.06 13.83
C GLU A 30 -4.06 6.04 14.41
N ALA A 31 -3.77 6.91 15.39
CA ALA A 31 -2.43 6.99 15.97
C ALA A 31 -2.02 5.71 16.71
N ALA A 32 -2.95 5.05 17.41
CA ALA A 32 -2.69 3.82 18.15
C ALA A 32 -2.55 2.60 17.25
N LEU A 33 -3.45 2.45 16.26
CA LEU A 33 -3.49 1.32 15.33
C LEU A 33 -2.39 1.37 14.27
N SER A 34 -1.72 2.51 14.11
CA SER A 34 -0.61 2.69 13.17
C SER A 34 0.78 2.56 13.81
N THR A 35 0.88 1.99 15.02
CA THR A 35 2.17 1.75 15.68
C THR A 35 2.73 0.36 15.34
N ASP A 36 4.05 0.25 15.27
CA ASP A 36 4.71 -1.06 15.07
C ASP A 36 4.36 -2.03 16.20
N GLU A 37 4.22 -1.55 17.44
CA GLU A 37 3.78 -2.34 18.59
C GLU A 37 2.39 -2.94 18.38
N PHE A 38 1.45 -2.17 17.84
CA PHE A 38 0.12 -2.69 17.50
C PHE A 38 0.20 -3.71 16.37
N CYS A 39 0.93 -3.40 15.28
CA CYS A 39 1.09 -4.31 14.15
C CYS A 39 1.69 -5.66 14.60
N THR A 40 2.69 -5.65 15.48
CA THR A 40 3.33 -6.88 16.00
C THR A 40 2.69 -7.43 17.26
N SER A 41 1.50 -6.96 17.64
CA SER A 41 0.73 -7.57 18.72
C SER A 41 0.21 -8.97 18.33
N CYS A 42 0.10 -9.24 17.02
CA CYS A 42 -0.05 -10.57 16.45
C CYS A 42 1.31 -11.22 16.23
N HIS A 43 1.47 -12.46 16.69
CA HIS A 43 2.71 -13.24 16.54
C HIS A 43 3.12 -13.45 15.07
N SER A 44 2.16 -13.59 14.15
CA SER A 44 2.43 -13.73 12.71
C SER A 44 3.16 -12.53 12.11
N MET A 45 2.98 -11.33 12.70
CA MET A 45 3.57 -10.08 12.22
C MET A 45 5.00 -9.86 12.72
N THR A 46 5.51 -10.71 13.62
CA THR A 46 6.93 -10.64 14.01
C THR A 46 7.84 -11.09 12.86
N TYR A 47 7.40 -12.02 12.02
CA TYR A 47 8.15 -12.48 10.84
C TYR A 47 8.44 -11.33 9.85
N PRO A 48 7.43 -10.62 9.30
CA PRO A 48 7.69 -9.50 8.40
C PRO A 48 8.38 -8.32 9.11
N GLN A 49 8.25 -8.17 10.43
CA GLN A 49 9.00 -7.15 11.17
C GLN A 49 10.51 -7.45 11.18
N ASP A 50 10.90 -8.71 11.35
CA ASP A 50 12.30 -9.10 11.30
C ASP A 50 12.86 -8.96 9.89
N GLU A 51 12.09 -9.37 8.86
CA GLU A 51 12.43 -9.13 7.45
C GLU A 51 12.62 -7.63 7.14
N LEU A 52 11.74 -6.77 7.66
CA LEU A 52 11.88 -5.32 7.52
C LEU A 52 13.24 -4.84 8.06
N LYS A 53 13.64 -5.29 9.26
CA LYS A 53 14.91 -4.88 9.89
C LYS A 53 16.14 -5.28 9.08
N GLU A 54 16.04 -6.35 8.28
CA GLU A 54 17.11 -6.84 7.41
C GLU A 54 17.10 -6.22 6.02
N SER A 55 15.99 -5.56 5.64
CA SER A 55 15.82 -4.95 4.33
C SER A 55 16.63 -3.67 4.12
N THR A 56 16.77 -3.29 2.85
CA THR A 56 17.35 -2.00 2.43
C THR A 56 16.55 -0.78 2.88
N HIS A 57 15.29 -0.97 3.28
CA HIS A 57 14.43 0.13 3.72
C HIS A 57 14.62 0.43 5.22
N TYR A 58 15.27 -0.44 5.98
CA TYR A 58 15.59 -0.18 7.38
C TYR A 58 16.83 0.71 7.51
N GLY A 59 16.74 1.79 8.28
CA GLY A 59 17.83 2.74 8.51
C GLY A 59 18.21 3.65 7.33
N ALA A 60 17.75 3.38 6.10
CA ALA A 60 18.12 4.14 4.90
C ALA A 60 17.54 5.56 4.83
N LEU A 61 16.45 5.85 5.56
CA LEU A 61 15.71 7.13 5.45
C LEU A 61 16.04 8.14 6.56
N GLY A 62 17.14 7.98 7.31
CA GLY A 62 17.51 8.85 8.43
C GLY A 62 16.63 8.69 9.68
N ALA A 63 15.49 8.00 9.55
CA ALA A 63 14.70 7.37 10.59
C ALA A 63 14.28 5.97 10.09
N ASN A 64 14.08 5.02 11.00
CA ASN A 64 13.63 3.67 10.62
C ASN A 64 12.14 3.74 10.22
N PRO A 65 11.78 3.50 8.94
CA PRO A 65 10.37 3.42 8.57
C PRO A 65 9.73 2.23 9.27
N GLY A 66 8.72 2.50 10.10
CA GLY A 66 7.85 1.48 10.68
C GLY A 66 6.77 0.99 9.70
N CYS A 67 5.98 0.00 10.10
CA CYS A 67 4.98 -0.69 9.28
C CYS A 67 4.06 0.29 8.53
N LYS A 68 3.56 1.32 9.23
CA LYS A 68 2.61 2.30 8.68
C LYS A 68 3.17 3.13 7.52
N HIS A 69 4.49 3.30 7.43
CA HIS A 69 5.10 4.17 6.43
C HIS A 69 4.96 3.60 5.02
N CYS A 70 4.76 2.29 4.90
CA CYS A 70 4.48 1.62 3.64
C CYS A 70 3.02 1.15 3.55
N HIS A 71 2.45 0.63 4.64
CA HIS A 71 1.15 -0.06 4.62
C HIS A 71 -0.07 0.81 4.94
N ILE A 72 0.08 2.06 5.38
CA ILE A 72 -1.06 2.92 5.74
C ILE A 72 -0.94 4.31 5.09
N PRO A 73 -1.98 4.83 4.42
CA PRO A 73 -1.95 6.15 3.78
C PRO A 73 -1.71 7.25 4.80
N GLN A 74 -0.68 8.06 4.60
CA GLN A 74 -0.32 9.12 5.56
C GLN A 74 -0.86 10.48 5.14
N GLY A 75 -1.02 11.36 6.13
CA GLY A 75 -1.40 12.76 5.93
C GLY A 75 -2.90 13.01 5.83
N PHE A 76 -3.30 14.26 6.10
CA PHE A 76 -4.71 14.64 6.18
C PHE A 76 -5.48 14.40 4.86
N LYS A 77 -4.83 14.62 3.71
CA LYS A 77 -5.42 14.39 2.39
C LYS A 77 -5.83 12.92 2.20
N ASN A 78 -5.03 11.98 2.71
CA ASN A 78 -5.25 10.55 2.56
C ASN A 78 -5.87 9.91 3.81
N PHE A 79 -6.29 10.71 4.80
CA PHE A 79 -6.82 10.20 6.07
C PHE A 79 -8.03 9.26 5.89
N HIS A 80 -8.88 9.55 4.89
CA HIS A 80 -10.00 8.68 4.54
C HIS A 80 -9.54 7.29 4.06
N LEU A 81 -8.42 7.21 3.35
CA LEU A 81 -7.80 5.94 2.98
C LEU A 81 -7.20 5.25 4.21
N ALA A 82 -6.57 5.99 5.12
CA ALA A 82 -6.01 5.42 6.36
C ALA A 82 -7.10 4.73 7.19
N VAL A 83 -8.21 5.43 7.42
CA VAL A 83 -9.39 4.89 8.09
C VAL A 83 -9.95 3.67 7.34
N TYR A 84 -9.99 3.72 6.00
CA TYR A 84 -10.41 2.57 5.20
C TYR A 84 -9.49 1.36 5.42
N THR A 85 -8.17 1.56 5.41
CA THR A 85 -7.18 0.51 5.65
C THR A 85 -7.37 -0.15 7.00
N HIS A 86 -7.58 0.63 8.08
CA HIS A 86 -7.83 0.04 9.40
C HIS A 86 -9.15 -0.72 9.48
N VAL A 87 -10.23 -0.14 8.94
CA VAL A 87 -11.59 -0.67 9.12
C VAL A 87 -11.89 -1.84 8.20
N VAL A 88 -11.41 -1.80 6.96
CA VAL A 88 -11.70 -2.83 5.95
C VAL A 88 -10.59 -3.86 5.92
N ASP A 89 -9.36 -3.42 5.65
CA ASP A 89 -8.24 -4.34 5.47
C ASP A 89 -7.82 -4.91 6.83
N GLY A 90 -7.68 -4.06 7.87
CA GLY A 90 -7.36 -4.49 9.23
C GLY A 90 -8.39 -5.44 9.86
N ALA A 91 -9.69 -5.22 9.63
CA ALA A 91 -10.72 -6.14 10.11
C ALA A 91 -10.67 -7.49 9.38
N ARG A 92 -10.35 -7.48 8.07
CA ARG A 92 -10.13 -8.70 7.29
C ARG A 92 -8.90 -9.46 7.81
N GLU A 93 -7.79 -8.77 8.05
CA GLU A 93 -6.57 -9.40 8.58
C GLU A 93 -6.79 -9.97 9.98
N LEU A 94 -7.50 -9.26 10.87
CA LEU A 94 -7.86 -9.80 12.18
C LEU A 94 -8.66 -11.10 12.06
N TRP A 95 -9.65 -11.13 11.16
CA TRP A 95 -10.41 -12.36 10.91
C TRP A 95 -9.49 -13.48 10.39
N LEU A 96 -8.61 -13.18 9.42
CA LEU A 96 -7.68 -14.15 8.84
C LEU A 96 -6.67 -14.68 9.87
N GLU A 97 -6.18 -13.84 10.77
CA GLU A 97 -5.33 -14.22 11.91
C GLU A 97 -6.05 -15.21 12.85
N LEU A 98 -7.35 -15.03 13.08
CA LEU A 98 -8.13 -15.88 13.97
C LEU A 98 -8.49 -17.25 13.37
N VAL A 99 -8.64 -17.34 12.04
CA VAL A 99 -9.13 -18.56 11.37
C VAL A 99 -8.03 -19.38 10.69
N ASN A 100 -6.90 -18.77 10.35
CA ASN A 100 -5.75 -19.48 9.79
C ASN A 100 -4.73 -19.79 10.89
N ASP A 101 -3.80 -20.68 10.59
CA ASP A 101 -2.73 -21.06 11.52
C ASP A 101 -1.40 -20.44 11.07
N TYR A 102 -0.88 -19.50 11.86
CA TYR A 102 0.40 -18.84 11.64
C TYR A 102 1.42 -19.14 12.74
N SER A 103 1.22 -20.25 13.48
CA SER A 103 2.04 -20.61 14.65
C SER A 103 3.51 -20.86 14.33
N THR A 104 3.84 -21.09 13.06
CA THR A 104 5.21 -21.26 12.60
C THR A 104 5.45 -20.46 11.31
N LEU A 105 6.71 -20.11 11.06
CA LEU A 105 7.12 -19.45 9.82
C LEU A 105 6.76 -20.30 8.58
N GLU A 106 6.83 -21.63 8.68
CA GLU A 106 6.47 -22.51 7.57
C GLU A 106 4.99 -22.38 7.19
N LYS A 107 4.08 -22.36 8.18
CA LYS A 107 2.65 -22.14 7.94
C LYS A 107 2.33 -20.72 7.47
N PHE A 108 3.06 -19.72 7.96
CA PHE A 108 3.00 -18.37 7.43
C PHE A 108 3.39 -18.34 5.94
N ASN A 109 4.48 -19.04 5.59
CA ASN A 109 5.00 -19.12 4.23
C ASN A 109 4.05 -19.84 3.26
N GLU A 110 3.27 -20.82 3.73
CA GLU A 110 2.20 -21.45 2.92
C GLU A 110 1.18 -20.42 2.39
N ARG A 111 0.99 -19.30 3.09
CA ARG A 111 0.09 -18.20 2.68
C ARG A 111 0.83 -16.94 2.22
N ARG A 112 2.17 -16.94 2.18
CA ARG A 112 2.97 -15.73 1.87
C ARG A 112 2.56 -15.09 0.54
N LEU A 113 2.39 -15.89 -0.51
CA LEU A 113 2.02 -15.38 -1.83
C LEU A 113 0.70 -14.59 -1.80
N ILE A 114 -0.35 -15.14 -1.17
CA ILE A 114 -1.65 -14.45 -1.13
C ILE A 114 -1.59 -13.20 -0.24
N MET A 115 -0.87 -13.25 0.88
CA MET A 115 -0.68 -12.09 1.76
C MET A 115 0.13 -10.98 1.07
N ALA A 116 1.21 -11.34 0.38
CA ALA A 116 2.02 -10.41 -0.41
C ALA A 116 1.18 -9.81 -1.54
N HIS A 117 0.40 -10.62 -2.26
CA HIS A 117 -0.50 -10.14 -3.29
C HIS A 117 -1.52 -9.12 -2.75
N ASP A 118 -2.18 -9.42 -1.64
CA ASP A 118 -3.18 -8.52 -1.06
C ASP A 118 -2.55 -7.19 -0.59
N ALA A 119 -1.36 -7.26 0.02
CA ALA A 119 -0.59 -6.07 0.38
C ALA A 119 -0.20 -5.24 -0.86
N ARG A 120 0.23 -5.90 -1.94
CA ARG A 120 0.56 -5.25 -3.23
C ARG A 120 -0.66 -4.63 -3.89
N MET A 121 -1.82 -5.28 -3.82
CA MET A 121 -3.08 -4.75 -4.35
C MET A 121 -3.53 -3.51 -3.59
N ASN A 122 -3.40 -3.50 -2.26
CA ASN A 122 -3.58 -2.29 -1.46
C ASN A 122 -2.59 -1.22 -1.90
N LEU A 123 -1.32 -1.62 -2.08
CA LEU A 123 -0.24 -0.74 -2.53
C LEU A 123 -0.51 -0.07 -3.90
N LYS A 124 -1.20 -0.76 -4.80
CA LYS A 124 -1.60 -0.27 -6.12
C LYS A 124 -2.86 0.61 -6.05
N LYS A 125 -3.84 0.24 -5.22
CA LYS A 125 -5.16 0.88 -5.15
C LYS A 125 -5.11 2.39 -4.85
N TRP A 126 -4.22 2.80 -3.98
CA TRP A 126 -3.90 4.20 -3.62
C TRP A 126 -2.67 4.77 -4.36
N ASP A 127 -2.33 4.22 -5.53
CA ASP A 127 -1.23 4.71 -6.39
C ASP A 127 0.13 4.82 -5.68
N SER A 128 0.46 3.83 -4.83
CA SER A 128 1.72 3.80 -4.09
C SER A 128 2.04 5.12 -3.36
N VAL A 129 1.01 5.82 -2.85
CA VAL A 129 1.17 7.17 -2.27
C VAL A 129 2.19 7.22 -1.13
N THR A 130 2.32 6.13 -0.35
CA THR A 130 3.34 5.98 0.68
C THR A 130 4.76 5.88 0.13
N CYS A 131 4.96 5.21 -1.01
CA CYS A 131 6.24 5.20 -1.71
C CYS A 131 6.58 6.63 -2.17
N ARG A 132 5.61 7.31 -2.79
CA ARG A 132 5.77 8.67 -3.35
C ARG A 132 6.02 9.74 -2.27
N ASP A 133 5.59 9.51 -1.03
CA ASP A 133 5.84 10.42 0.09
C ASP A 133 7.34 10.55 0.44
N CYS A 134 8.15 9.52 0.13
CA CYS A 134 9.60 9.57 0.26
C CYS A 134 10.30 9.69 -1.10
N HIS A 135 9.85 8.93 -2.11
CA HIS A 135 10.40 8.87 -3.47
C HIS A 135 9.73 9.88 -4.41
N ARG A 136 9.79 11.18 -4.09
CA ARG A 136 9.09 12.22 -4.86
C ARG A 136 9.63 12.42 -6.28
N ASN A 137 10.94 12.29 -6.44
CA ASN A 137 11.65 12.48 -7.71
C ASN A 137 12.66 11.33 -7.86
N PRO A 138 12.21 10.11 -8.19
CA PRO A 138 13.11 8.98 -8.36
C PRO A 138 14.03 9.23 -9.56
N ASP A 139 15.32 8.97 -9.39
CA ASP A 139 16.34 9.01 -10.44
C ASP A 139 16.88 7.59 -10.65
N PRO A 140 16.18 6.76 -11.43
CA PRO A 140 16.55 5.36 -11.60
C PRO A 140 17.86 5.26 -12.42
N PRO A 141 18.75 4.32 -12.08
CA PRO A 141 20.01 4.16 -12.79
C PRO A 141 19.80 3.43 -14.14
N GLY A 142 20.37 3.97 -15.21
CA GLY A 142 20.37 3.36 -16.54
C GLY A 142 19.21 3.80 -17.43
N ASP A 143 19.45 3.78 -18.74
CA ASP A 143 18.52 4.34 -19.74
C ASP A 143 17.18 3.58 -19.76
N ASP A 144 17.20 2.25 -19.63
CA ASP A 144 15.99 1.41 -19.63
C ASP A 144 15.10 1.71 -18.41
N ALA A 145 15.70 1.87 -17.23
CA ALA A 145 14.95 2.17 -16.01
C ALA A 145 14.38 3.59 -16.03
N GLN A 146 15.11 4.55 -16.62
CA GLN A 146 14.62 5.90 -16.88
C GLN A 146 13.45 5.90 -17.86
N ALA A 147 13.55 5.14 -18.96
CA ALA A 147 12.48 4.98 -19.93
C ALA A 147 11.24 4.34 -19.30
N ALA A 148 11.40 3.28 -18.50
CA ALA A 148 10.32 2.63 -17.78
C ALA A 148 9.61 3.59 -16.79
N HIS A 149 10.37 4.33 -15.98
CA HIS A 149 9.80 5.34 -15.07
C HIS A 149 9.06 6.46 -15.82
N LYS A 150 9.59 6.89 -16.98
CA LYS A 150 8.90 7.87 -17.84
C LYS A 150 7.60 7.30 -18.43
N ARG A 151 7.59 6.02 -18.84
CA ARG A 151 6.39 5.33 -19.32
C ARG A 151 5.33 5.19 -18.22
N MET A 152 5.71 5.10 -16.94
CA MET A 152 4.74 5.09 -15.83
C MET A 152 3.88 6.36 -15.79
N GLU A 153 4.44 7.53 -16.13
CA GLU A 153 3.70 8.80 -16.13
C GLU A 153 2.56 8.81 -17.16
N THR A 154 2.71 8.06 -18.26
CA THR A 154 1.75 8.02 -19.36
C THR A 154 0.80 6.82 -19.29
N HIS A 155 1.24 5.69 -18.74
CA HIS A 155 0.47 4.44 -18.71
C HIS A 155 -0.24 4.16 -17.36
N GLY A 156 -0.07 5.03 -16.36
CA GLY A 156 -0.78 4.91 -15.07
C GLY A 156 -0.30 3.77 -14.18
N ALA A 157 0.91 3.27 -14.43
CA ALA A 157 1.55 2.27 -13.57
C ALA A 157 1.97 2.88 -12.22
N THR A 158 1.91 2.06 -11.18
CA THR A 158 2.28 2.39 -9.81
C THR A 158 3.65 1.80 -9.46
N CYS A 159 4.30 2.27 -8.41
CA CYS A 159 5.62 1.77 -8.00
C CYS A 159 5.61 0.23 -7.78
N ILE A 160 4.51 -0.27 -7.21
CA ILE A 160 4.37 -1.68 -6.84
C ILE A 160 4.09 -2.61 -8.04
N ASP A 161 3.79 -2.06 -9.22
CA ASP A 161 3.62 -2.90 -10.42
C ASP A 161 4.93 -3.56 -10.85
N CYS A 162 6.06 -2.89 -10.60
CA CYS A 162 7.40 -3.41 -10.87
C CYS A 162 8.15 -3.83 -9.59
N HIS A 163 8.03 -3.06 -8.50
CA HIS A 163 8.86 -3.25 -7.30
C HIS A 163 8.17 -4.07 -6.21
N GLN A 164 7.93 -5.37 -6.46
CA GLN A 164 7.09 -6.23 -5.59
C GLN A 164 7.80 -6.93 -4.42
N ASN A 165 9.14 -7.01 -4.45
CA ASN A 165 9.97 -7.73 -3.47
C ASN A 165 11.03 -6.79 -2.88
N LEU A 166 10.59 -5.77 -2.14
CA LEU A 166 11.44 -4.67 -1.64
C LEU A 166 11.95 -4.82 -0.21
N VAL A 167 11.14 -5.44 0.64
CA VAL A 167 11.30 -5.39 2.11
C VAL A 167 11.19 -6.77 2.73
N HIS A 168 10.11 -7.47 2.40
CA HIS A 168 9.82 -8.79 2.93
C HIS A 168 10.45 -9.88 2.07
N GLU A 169 10.65 -11.06 2.67
CA GLU A 169 11.15 -12.24 1.99
C GLU A 169 10.31 -12.51 0.74
N GLU A 170 11.00 -12.86 -0.35
CA GLU A 170 10.45 -12.83 -1.68
C GLU A 170 9.22 -13.74 -1.83
N ALA A 171 8.25 -13.24 -2.58
CA ALA A 171 7.14 -14.04 -3.08
C ALA A 171 7.07 -13.90 -4.60
N PRO A 172 6.58 -14.92 -5.32
CA PRO A 172 6.34 -14.82 -6.76
C PRO A 172 5.62 -13.52 -7.11
N MET A 173 6.09 -12.87 -8.18
CA MET A 173 5.46 -11.63 -8.64
C MET A 173 4.07 -11.93 -9.20
N THR A 174 3.17 -10.98 -9.02
CA THR A 174 1.79 -11.07 -9.51
C THR A 174 1.54 -9.94 -10.49
N ASP A 175 0.88 -10.23 -11.60
CA ASP A 175 0.38 -9.18 -12.48
C ASP A 175 -0.82 -8.52 -11.80
N LEU A 176 -0.61 -7.33 -11.23
CA LEU A 176 -1.62 -6.64 -10.43
C LEU A 176 -2.76 -6.07 -11.29
N ASP A 177 -2.50 -5.74 -12.56
CA ASP A 177 -3.54 -5.26 -13.48
C ASP A 177 -4.41 -6.41 -13.96
N ALA A 178 -3.81 -7.53 -14.39
CA ALA A 178 -4.55 -8.74 -14.71
C ALA A 178 -5.31 -9.27 -13.49
N SER A 179 -4.70 -9.23 -12.30
CA SER A 179 -5.36 -9.66 -11.07
C SER A 179 -6.58 -8.81 -10.74
N LYS A 180 -6.46 -7.49 -10.90
CA LYS A 180 -7.58 -6.54 -10.73
C LYS A 180 -8.68 -6.78 -11.75
N ALA A 181 -8.33 -6.97 -13.02
CA ALA A 181 -9.28 -7.18 -14.10
C ALA A 181 -10.05 -8.51 -13.95
N GLN A 182 -9.37 -9.56 -13.50
CA GLN A 182 -9.95 -10.91 -13.37
C GLN A 182 -10.57 -11.17 -11.99
N GLY A 183 -10.31 -10.31 -10.99
CA GLY A 183 -10.79 -10.48 -9.62
C GLY A 183 -10.19 -11.68 -8.90
N LYS A 184 -9.01 -12.15 -9.31
CA LYS A 184 -8.28 -13.28 -8.72
C LYS A 184 -6.78 -13.04 -8.84
N LEU A 185 -5.98 -13.70 -8.00
CA LEU A 185 -4.52 -13.66 -8.12
C LEU A 185 -4.08 -14.22 -9.48
N VAL A 186 -3.31 -13.42 -10.22
CA VAL A 186 -2.66 -13.79 -11.47
C VAL A 186 -1.14 -13.65 -11.26
N LEU A 187 -0.41 -14.74 -11.45
CA LEU A 187 1.06 -14.70 -11.44
C LEU A 187 1.55 -13.92 -12.64
N LYS A 188 2.59 -13.10 -12.45
CA LYS A 188 3.30 -12.50 -13.57
C LYS A 188 4.04 -13.62 -14.29
N ALA A 189 3.95 -13.68 -15.61
CA ALA A 189 4.73 -14.65 -16.36
C ALA A 189 6.22 -14.33 -16.16
N ASP A 190 7.05 -15.39 -16.15
CA ASP A 190 8.49 -15.26 -16.03
C ASP A 190 9.04 -14.79 -17.38
N ASP A 191 8.72 -13.55 -17.77
CA ASP A 191 9.00 -13.02 -19.11
C ASP A 191 10.47 -12.55 -19.17
N TRP A 192 11.36 -13.52 -19.38
CA TRP A 192 12.68 -13.27 -19.94
C TRP A 192 12.65 -13.11 -21.48
N ASP A 193 11.51 -13.37 -22.13
CA ASP A 193 11.41 -13.44 -23.60
C ASP A 193 10.45 -12.41 -24.25
N ASP A 194 9.71 -11.58 -23.50
CA ASP A 194 8.59 -10.78 -24.07
C ASP A 194 8.88 -9.26 -24.23
N TRP A 195 10.13 -8.82 -24.03
CA TRP A 195 10.52 -7.42 -24.27
C TRP A 195 10.95 -7.13 -25.72
N GLU A 196 10.90 -8.11 -26.63
CA GLU A 196 11.30 -7.93 -28.03
C GLU A 196 10.13 -7.66 -29.00
N GLU A 197 8.85 -7.80 -28.61
CA GLU A 197 7.74 -7.73 -29.60
C GLU A 197 6.99 -6.39 -29.69
N ASP A 198 7.27 -5.40 -28.84
CA ASP A 198 6.51 -4.12 -28.84
C ASP A 198 7.23 -2.92 -29.52
N ASP A 199 8.42 -3.11 -30.11
CA ASP A 199 9.18 -2.03 -30.76
C ASP A 199 9.10 -2.05 -32.32
N ASP A 200 8.31 -2.94 -32.95
CA ASP A 200 8.31 -3.14 -34.42
C ASP A 200 7.12 -2.52 -35.19
N ASP A 201 6.20 -1.80 -34.55
CA ASP A 201 5.08 -1.14 -35.23
C ASP A 201 5.16 0.39 -35.06
N ASP A 202 5.94 1.09 -35.90
CA ASP A 202 5.70 2.50 -36.34
C ASP A 202 6.88 3.10 -37.16
N ASP A 203 7.32 2.46 -38.25
CA ASP A 203 8.20 3.12 -39.25
C ASP A 203 7.83 2.71 -40.70
N ASP A 204 6.53 2.74 -41.02
CA ASP A 204 6.04 2.81 -42.41
C ASP A 204 5.67 4.27 -42.73
N ASP A 205 6.68 5.11 -42.98
CA ASP A 205 6.49 6.43 -43.61
C ASP A 205 7.56 6.66 -44.70
N ASP A 206 7.24 6.15 -45.89
CA ASP A 206 7.17 6.91 -47.14
C ASP A 206 8.20 8.04 -47.33
N TRP A 207 9.24 7.77 -48.13
CA TRP A 207 10.02 8.81 -48.81
C TRP A 207 10.25 8.41 -50.28
N ASP A 208 9.22 8.67 -51.08
CA ASP A 208 9.37 9.16 -52.46
C ASP A 208 10.09 10.53 -52.41
N ASP A 209 11.26 10.66 -53.06
CA ASP A 209 11.60 11.74 -54.01
C ASP A 209 13.11 11.73 -54.39
N ASP A 210 13.34 11.95 -55.70
CA ASP A 210 14.57 12.22 -56.49
C ASP A 210 15.37 11.06 -57.12
#